data_AF-A0A957IYQ2-F1
#
_entry.id   AF-A0A957IYQ2-F1
#
_cell.length_a   1.000
_cell.length_b   1.000
_cell.length_c   1.000
_cell.angle_alpha   90.00
_cell.angle_beta   90.00
_cell.angle_gamma   90.00
#
_symmetry.space_group_name_H-M   'P 1'
#
loop_
_entity.id
_entity.type
_entity.pdbx_description
1 polymer ?
#
loop_
_entity_poly.entity_id
_entity_poly.type
_entity_poly.pdbx_seq_one_letter_code
_entity_poly.pdbx_strand_id
1 'polypeptide(L)'
;MTELDELVTAVLASSKYRDLAPELVRRIGARELAARRSFKEAVKATKNKLHQVGGAYFETRIDYGRAAARLRQAAGDEAAWRAACRELMRLHASTRERLPILDGFYGALLADVPPARSVLDIACGLNPLTWPWLPAAPGAVYQACDI
;
A
#
# COMPACT_ATOMS: atom_id res chain seq x y z
N MET A 1 28.16 -11.21 -10.36
CA MET A 1 27.12 -10.28 -9.92
C MET A 1 27.03 -9.19 -10.96
N THR A 2 25.85 -8.90 -11.50
CA THR A 2 25.69 -7.88 -12.55
C THR A 2 25.58 -6.48 -11.94
N GLU A 3 25.86 -5.43 -12.72
CA GLU A 3 25.64 -4.03 -12.28
C GLU A 3 24.19 -3.79 -11.83
N LEU A 4 23.23 -4.50 -12.42
CA LEU A 4 21.82 -4.46 -12.01
C LEU A 4 21.60 -5.09 -10.62
N ASP A 5 22.28 -6.19 -10.29
CA ASP A 5 22.20 -6.81 -8.96
C ASP A 5 22.79 -5.91 -7.87
N GLU A 6 23.88 -5.20 -8.20
CA GLU A 6 24.49 -4.20 -7.32
C GLU A 6 23.55 -3.02 -7.07
N LEU A 7 22.87 -2.53 -8.11
CA LEU A 7 21.87 -1.48 -7.97
C LEU A 7 20.72 -1.92 -7.07
N VAL A 8 20.16 -3.11 -7.30
CA VAL A 8 19.07 -3.66 -6.47
C VAL A 8 19.50 -3.73 -5.00
N THR A 9 20.69 -4.24 -4.74
CA THR A 9 21.27 -4.31 -3.39
C THR A 9 21.41 -2.92 -2.77
N ALA A 10 21.95 -1.95 -3.50
CA ALA A 10 22.15 -0.58 -3.04
C ALA A 10 20.83 0.18 -2.77
N VAL A 11 19.75 -0.18 -3.46
CA VAL A 11 18.40 0.37 -3.22
C VAL A 11 17.78 -0.27 -1.98
N LEU A 12 17.76 -1.61 -1.89
CA LEU A 12 17.16 -2.34 -0.78
C LEU A 12 17.92 -2.19 0.54
N ALA A 13 19.21 -1.85 0.52
CA ALA A 13 19.97 -1.51 1.72
C ALA A 13 19.44 -0.24 2.44
N SER A 14 18.67 0.60 1.75
CA SER A 14 18.08 1.79 2.39
C SER A 14 16.80 1.46 3.15
N SER A 15 16.70 1.93 4.40
CA SER A 15 15.59 1.62 5.31
C SER A 15 14.20 1.90 4.74
N LYS A 16 14.08 2.90 3.85
CA LYS A 16 12.84 3.31 3.18
C LYS A 16 12.35 2.30 2.13
N TYR A 17 13.26 1.59 1.45
CA TYR A 17 12.92 0.71 0.33
C TYR A 17 13.21 -0.77 0.61
N ARG A 18 13.72 -1.10 1.81
CA ARG A 18 14.18 -2.45 2.16
C ARG A 18 13.11 -3.54 2.05
N ASP A 19 11.85 -3.16 2.26
CA ASP A 19 10.71 -4.09 2.28
C ASP A 19 9.97 -4.15 0.92
N LEU A 20 10.47 -3.46 -0.12
CA LEU A 20 9.86 -3.50 -1.46
C LEU A 20 10.21 -4.78 -2.21
N ALA A 21 9.33 -5.20 -3.12
CA ALA A 21 9.57 -6.33 -4.01
C ALA A 21 10.87 -6.11 -4.84
N PRO A 22 11.87 -7.01 -4.73
CA PRO A 22 13.12 -6.91 -5.49
C PRO A 22 12.91 -6.82 -7.01
N GLU A 23 11.86 -7.45 -7.52
CA GLU A 23 11.49 -7.48 -8.94
C GLU A 23 11.05 -6.10 -9.44
N LEU A 24 10.36 -5.31 -8.60
CA LEU A 24 10.01 -3.93 -8.93
C LEU A 24 11.27 -3.07 -9.01
N VAL A 25 12.15 -3.19 -8.00
CA VAL A 25 13.42 -2.47 -7.97
C VAL A 25 14.27 -2.83 -9.18
N ARG A 26 14.35 -4.11 -9.54
CA ARG A 26 15.08 -4.60 -10.72
C ARG A 26 14.51 -4.01 -12.01
N ARG A 27 13.19 -3.99 -12.17
CA ARG A 27 12.53 -3.47 -13.37
C ARG A 27 12.79 -1.98 -13.58
N ILE A 28 12.69 -1.18 -12.52
CA ILE A 28 12.99 0.26 -12.58
C ILE A 28 14.49 0.48 -12.75
N GLY A 29 15.31 -0.22 -11.96
CA GLY A 29 16.77 -0.13 -11.99
C GLY A 29 17.37 -0.43 -13.37
N ALA A 30 16.86 -1.45 -14.06
CA ALA A 30 17.31 -1.77 -15.42
C ALA A 30 17.04 -0.63 -16.41
N ARG A 31 15.88 0.02 -16.31
CA ARG A 31 15.53 1.18 -17.15
C ARG A 31 16.42 2.37 -16.85
N GLU A 32 16.68 2.65 -15.58
CA GLU A 32 17.53 3.78 -15.18
C GLU A 32 19.01 3.51 -15.50
N LEU A 33 19.51 2.29 -15.37
CA LEU A 33 20.88 1.95 -15.82
C LEU A 33 21.06 2.19 -17.32
N ALA A 34 20.06 1.82 -18.13
CA ALA A 34 20.11 2.07 -19.56
C ALA A 34 20.02 3.56 -19.93
N ALA A 35 19.38 4.39 -19.09
CA ALA A 35 19.08 5.79 -19.40
C ALA A 35 20.06 6.81 -18.78
N ARG A 36 20.83 6.43 -17.74
CA ARG A 36 21.70 7.35 -16.99
C ARG A 36 23.16 7.18 -17.36
N ARG A 37 23.96 8.20 -17.06
CA ARG A 37 25.38 8.26 -17.46
C ARG A 37 26.31 7.59 -16.45
N SER A 38 25.80 7.27 -15.26
CA SER A 38 26.57 6.59 -14.22
C SER A 38 25.68 5.75 -13.31
N PHE A 39 26.28 4.74 -12.68
CA PHE A 39 25.65 3.91 -11.66
C PHE A 39 25.01 4.74 -10.54
N LYS A 40 25.71 5.77 -10.03
CA LYS A 40 25.22 6.65 -8.97
C LYS A 40 23.96 7.40 -9.38
N GLU A 41 23.91 7.89 -10.62
CA GLU A 41 22.71 8.53 -11.17
C GLU A 41 21.56 7.53 -11.32
N ALA A 42 21.83 6.31 -11.80
CA ALA A 42 20.82 5.26 -11.95
C ALA A 42 20.20 4.86 -10.60
N VAL A 43 21.02 4.68 -9.55
CA VAL A 43 20.54 4.41 -8.18
C VAL A 43 19.67 5.55 -7.68
N LYS A 44 20.10 6.81 -7.85
CA LYS A 44 19.33 7.99 -7.42
C LYS A 44 18.00 8.08 -8.17
N ALA A 45 18.01 7.91 -9.50
CA ALA A 45 16.81 7.96 -10.33
C ALA A 45 15.83 6.82 -9.98
N THR A 46 16.35 5.61 -9.72
CA THR A 46 15.55 4.47 -9.26
C THR A 46 14.85 4.79 -7.94
N LYS A 47 15.57 5.30 -6.95
CA LYS A 47 15.01 5.72 -5.65
C LYS A 47 13.96 6.82 -5.81
N ASN A 48 14.21 7.80 -6.69
CA ASN A 48 13.25 8.86 -6.98
C ASN A 48 11.97 8.31 -7.61
N LYS A 49 12.09 7.37 -8.55
CA LYS A 49 10.93 6.74 -9.19
C LYS A 49 10.13 5.89 -8.20
N LEU A 50 10.80 5.10 -7.36
CA LEU A 50 10.17 4.34 -6.28
C LEU A 50 9.43 5.25 -5.28
N HIS A 51 10.01 6.40 -4.96
CA HIS A 51 9.31 7.39 -4.15
C HIS A 51 8.03 7.88 -4.82
N GLN A 52 8.07 8.22 -6.11
CA GLN A 52 6.89 8.71 -6.82
C GLN A 52 5.77 7.67 -6.93
N VAL A 53 6.10 6.39 -7.16
CA VAL A 53 5.08 5.36 -7.43
C VAL A 53 4.51 4.71 -6.18
N GLY A 54 5.13 4.86 -5.01
CA GLY A 54 4.63 4.27 -3.76
C GLY A 54 5.02 5.05 -2.52
N GLY A 55 6.28 5.45 -2.40
CA GLY A 55 6.77 6.11 -1.19
C GLY A 55 6.18 7.51 -0.93
N ALA A 56 5.50 8.14 -1.89
CA ALA A 56 4.88 9.46 -1.76
C ALA A 56 3.51 9.40 -1.08
N TYR A 57 2.88 8.22 -1.07
CA TYR A 57 1.58 8.05 -0.42
C TYR A 57 1.69 7.88 1.10
N PHE A 58 2.89 7.64 1.63
CA PHE A 58 3.16 7.55 3.06
C PHE A 58 3.88 8.81 3.55
N GLU A 59 3.18 9.66 4.27
CA GLU A 59 3.76 10.88 4.87
C GLU A 59 4.67 10.55 6.05
N THR A 60 4.32 9.51 6.80
CA THR A 60 5.09 9.03 7.95
C THR A 60 5.25 7.53 7.87
N ARG A 61 6.32 7.02 8.51
CA ARG A 61 6.52 5.58 8.64
C ARG A 61 5.46 5.01 9.57
N ILE A 62 4.74 4.00 9.10
CA ILE A 62 3.75 3.31 9.92
C ILE A 62 4.48 2.38 10.89
N ASP A 63 4.15 2.51 12.17
CA ASP A 63 4.45 1.50 13.17
C ASP A 63 3.37 0.41 13.11
N TYR A 64 3.64 -0.63 12.34
CA TYR A 64 2.70 -1.74 12.16
C TYR A 64 2.44 -2.52 13.45
N GLY A 65 3.39 -2.54 14.39
CA GLY A 65 3.19 -3.16 15.70
C GLY A 65 2.11 -2.43 16.50
N ARG A 66 2.23 -1.10 16.57
CA ARG A 66 1.24 -0.24 17.22
C ARG A 66 -0.11 -0.26 16.49
N ALA A 67 -0.10 -0.23 15.15
CA ALA A 67 -1.31 -0.29 14.35
C ALA A 67 -2.09 -1.60 14.59
N ALA A 68 -1.38 -2.74 14.59
CA ALA A 68 -1.99 -4.03 14.87
C ALA A 68 -2.50 -4.13 16.32
N ALA A 69 -1.77 -3.59 17.30
CA ALA A 69 -2.24 -3.54 18.68
C ALA A 69 -3.54 -2.74 18.82
N ARG A 70 -3.65 -1.59 18.14
CA ARG A 70 -4.85 -0.75 18.12
C ARG A 70 -6.06 -1.50 17.57
N LEU A 71 -5.90 -2.22 16.45
CA LEU A 71 -6.97 -3.05 15.88
C LEU A 71 -7.39 -4.18 16.82
N ARG A 72 -6.42 -4.88 17.44
CA ARG A 72 -6.72 -5.95 18.41
C ARG A 72 -7.49 -5.45 19.63
N GLN A 73 -7.17 -4.25 20.13
CA GLN A 73 -7.89 -3.64 21.25
C GLN A 73 -9.34 -3.28 20.90
N ALA A 74 -9.60 -2.95 19.64
CA ALA A 74 -10.94 -2.65 19.14
C ALA A 74 -11.73 -3.89 18.71
N ALA A 75 -11.13 -5.08 18.76
CA ALA A 75 -11.78 -6.32 18.34
C ALA A 75 -13.00 -6.60 19.24
N GLY A 76 -14.12 -6.96 18.61
CA GLY A 76 -15.39 -7.23 19.31
C GLY A 76 -16.28 -6.00 19.51
N ASP A 77 -15.79 -4.79 19.25
CA ASP A 77 -16.59 -3.56 19.23
C ASP A 77 -16.54 -2.96 17.80
N GLU A 78 -17.68 -3.01 17.10
CA GLU A 78 -17.76 -2.54 15.72
C GLU A 78 -17.44 -1.04 15.58
N ALA A 79 -17.92 -0.22 16.52
CA ALA A 79 -17.69 1.23 16.46
C ALA A 79 -16.22 1.56 16.71
N ALA A 80 -15.61 0.91 17.71
CA ALA A 80 -14.18 1.06 17.98
C ALA A 80 -13.33 0.55 16.82
N TRP A 81 -13.72 -0.57 16.19
CA TRP A 81 -13.00 -1.15 15.05
C TRP A 81 -13.02 -0.21 13.84
N ARG A 82 -14.20 0.31 13.49
CA ARG A 82 -14.36 1.30 12.40
C ARG A 82 -13.56 2.57 12.68
N ALA A 83 -13.55 3.06 13.93
CA ALA A 83 -12.74 4.21 14.32
C ALA A 83 -11.24 3.93 14.13
N ALA A 84 -10.75 2.77 14.58
CA ALA A 84 -9.35 2.37 14.40
C ALA A 84 -8.98 2.23 12.91
N CYS A 85 -9.83 1.64 12.07
CA CYS A 85 -9.62 1.57 10.62
C CYS A 85 -9.48 2.96 10.01
N ARG A 86 -10.39 3.90 10.34
CA ARG A 86 -10.33 5.29 9.85
C ARG A 86 -9.05 5.99 10.29
N GLU A 87 -8.64 5.84 11.55
CA GLU A 87 -7.38 6.40 12.06
C GLU A 87 -6.17 5.93 11.24
N LEU A 88 -6.06 4.62 11.01
CA LEU A 88 -4.96 4.03 10.27
C LEU A 88 -4.98 4.43 8.79
N MET A 89 -6.15 4.46 8.15
CA MET A 89 -6.30 4.91 6.76
C MET A 89 -5.83 6.35 6.54
N ARG A 90 -5.80 7.22 7.57
CA ARG A 90 -5.24 8.59 7.44
C ARG A 90 -3.75 8.62 7.18
N LEU A 91 -3.03 7.56 7.54
CA LEU A 91 -1.57 7.45 7.40
C LEU A 91 -1.12 7.27 5.94
N HIS A 92 -2.07 7.04 5.04
CA HIS A 92 -1.81 6.89 3.61
C HIS A 92 -2.68 7.87 2.82
N ALA A 93 -2.05 8.69 1.98
CA ALA A 93 -2.68 9.84 1.33
C ALA A 93 -3.93 9.46 0.51
N SER A 94 -3.82 8.42 -0.32
CA SER A 94 -4.93 7.95 -1.17
C SER A 94 -6.14 7.45 -0.36
N THR A 95 -5.90 6.75 0.75
CA THR A 95 -7.00 6.28 1.61
C THR A 95 -7.58 7.40 2.45
N ARG A 96 -6.75 8.37 2.86
CA ARG A 96 -7.19 9.56 3.58
C ARG A 96 -8.14 10.42 2.75
N GLU A 97 -7.83 10.61 1.47
CA GLU A 97 -8.67 11.37 0.53
C GLU A 97 -10.09 10.78 0.42
N ARG A 98 -10.26 9.46 0.60
CA ARG A 98 -11.58 8.80 0.57
C ARG A 98 -12.36 8.87 1.88
N LEU A 99 -11.72 9.16 3.02
CA LEU A 99 -12.37 9.14 4.34
C LEU A 99 -13.63 10.02 4.45
N PRO A 100 -13.71 11.23 3.84
CA PRO A 100 -14.91 12.08 3.92
C PRO A 100 -16.16 11.45 3.30
N ILE A 101 -15.99 10.55 2.34
CA ILE A 101 -17.10 9.92 1.61
C ILE A 101 -17.26 8.43 1.92
N LEU A 102 -16.41 7.86 2.77
CA LEU A 102 -16.27 6.41 2.97
C LEU A 102 -17.58 5.71 3.36
N ASP A 103 -18.44 6.35 4.17
CA ASP A 103 -19.68 5.72 4.64
C ASP A 103 -20.67 5.41 3.49
N GLY A 104 -20.70 6.25 2.46
CA GLY A 104 -21.54 6.05 1.26
C GLY A 104 -20.80 5.47 0.07
N PHE A 105 -19.46 5.47 0.08
CA PHE A 105 -18.63 5.19 -1.09
C PHE A 105 -18.91 3.82 -1.70
N TYR A 106 -18.79 2.75 -0.92
CA TYR A 106 -18.99 1.38 -1.44
C TYR A 106 -20.45 1.05 -1.71
N GLY A 107 -21.39 1.61 -0.93
CA GLY A 107 -22.82 1.45 -1.18
C GLY A 107 -23.23 2.04 -2.52
N ALA A 108 -22.71 3.23 -2.86
CA ALA A 108 -22.95 3.85 -4.16
C ALA A 108 -22.18 3.15 -5.30
N LEU A 109 -20.90 2.82 -5.08
CA LEU A 109 -20.04 2.19 -6.09
C LEU A 109 -20.53 0.81 -6.52
N LEU A 110 -21.11 0.04 -5.60
CA LEU A 110 -21.51 -1.35 -5.80
C LEU A 110 -23.03 -1.54 -5.76
N ALA A 111 -23.82 -0.47 -5.92
CA ALA A 111 -25.27 -0.50 -5.79
C ALA A 111 -25.93 -1.57 -6.69
N ASP A 112 -25.43 -1.73 -7.91
CA ASP A 112 -25.94 -2.67 -8.92
C ASP A 112 -25.20 -4.02 -8.93
N VAL A 113 -24.29 -4.24 -7.96
CA VAL A 113 -23.47 -5.44 -7.87
C VAL A 113 -23.93 -6.27 -6.65
N PRO A 114 -24.19 -7.58 -6.81
CA PRO A 114 -24.52 -8.42 -5.66
C PRO A 114 -23.35 -8.42 -4.65
N PRO A 115 -23.62 -8.68 -3.36
CA PRO A 115 -22.57 -8.71 -2.34
C PRO A 115 -21.36 -9.54 -2.77
N ALA A 116 -20.17 -8.93 -2.65
CA ALA A 116 -18.96 -9.52 -3.20
C ALA A 116 -18.62 -10.83 -2.48
N ARG A 117 -18.39 -11.91 -3.24
CA ARG A 117 -17.88 -13.19 -2.69
C ARG A 117 -16.35 -13.26 -2.70
N SER A 118 -15.72 -12.47 -3.57
CA SER A 118 -14.27 -12.36 -3.67
C SER A 118 -13.91 -10.95 -4.11
N VAL A 119 -12.83 -10.41 -3.56
CA VAL A 119 -12.31 -9.08 -3.86
C VAL A 119 -10.82 -9.21 -4.12
N LEU A 120 -10.37 -8.72 -5.26
CA LEU A 120 -8.95 -8.55 -5.57
C LEU A 120 -8.65 -7.05 -5.59
N ASP A 121 -7.81 -6.60 -4.66
CA ASP A 121 -7.42 -5.22 -4.48
C ASP A 121 -5.94 -5.04 -4.85
N ILE A 122 -5.69 -4.38 -5.98
CA ILE A 122 -4.37 -4.20 -6.58
C ILE A 122 -3.90 -2.78 -6.32
N ALA A 123 -2.65 -2.62 -5.87
CA ALA A 123 -2.13 -1.35 -5.34
C ALA A 123 -3.01 -0.83 -4.19
N CYS A 124 -3.30 -1.75 -3.26
CA CYS A 124 -4.32 -1.58 -2.25
C CYS A 124 -4.01 -0.46 -1.24
N GLY A 125 -2.74 -0.12 -1.02
CA GLY A 125 -2.30 0.73 0.08
C GLY A 125 -2.88 0.24 1.40
N LEU A 126 -3.54 1.14 2.14
CA LEU A 126 -4.31 0.80 3.35
C LEU A 126 -5.80 0.55 3.10
N ASN A 127 -6.22 0.41 1.85
CA ASN A 127 -7.62 0.17 1.49
C ASN A 127 -8.22 -1.12 2.08
N PRO A 128 -7.48 -2.21 2.37
CA PRO A 128 -8.07 -3.39 3.01
C PRO A 128 -8.74 -3.10 4.36
N LEU A 129 -8.39 -1.98 5.01
CA LEU A 129 -9.05 -1.51 6.24
C LEU A 129 -10.48 -0.99 6.00
N THR A 130 -10.92 -0.84 4.76
CA THR A 130 -12.31 -0.48 4.42
C THR A 130 -13.28 -1.65 4.49
N TRP A 131 -12.79 -2.85 4.83
CA TRP A 131 -13.62 -4.06 4.95
C TRP A 131 -14.98 -3.84 5.66
N PRO A 132 -15.09 -3.09 6.78
CA PRO A 132 -16.38 -2.84 7.44
C PRO A 132 -17.42 -2.05 6.61
N TRP A 133 -16.99 -1.37 5.54
CA TRP A 133 -17.85 -0.58 4.64
C TRP A 133 -18.14 -1.30 3.33
N LEU A 134 -17.42 -2.38 3.01
CA LEU A 134 -17.60 -3.11 1.78
C LEU A 134 -18.83 -4.04 1.90
N PRO A 135 -19.80 -4.02 0.96
CA PRO A 135 -20.90 -4.97 0.93
C PRO A 135 -20.39 -6.35 0.50
N ALA A 136 -19.83 -7.10 1.44
CA ALA A 136 -19.30 -8.44 1.23
C ALA A 136 -20.29 -9.51 1.67
N ALA A 137 -20.36 -10.61 0.92
CA ALA A 137 -21.13 -11.79 1.32
C ALA A 137 -20.47 -12.49 2.53
N PRO A 138 -21.23 -13.23 3.36
CA PRO A 138 -20.66 -14.08 4.39
C PRO A 138 -19.61 -15.04 3.82
N GLY A 139 -18.43 -15.08 4.45
CA GLY A 139 -17.31 -15.91 4.00
C GLY A 139 -16.59 -15.40 2.75
N ALA A 140 -16.82 -14.16 2.34
CA ALA A 140 -16.11 -13.58 1.20
C ALA A 140 -14.60 -13.47 1.44
N VAL A 141 -13.83 -13.65 0.38
CA VAL A 141 -12.37 -13.62 0.41
C VAL A 141 -11.85 -12.27 -0.09
N TYR A 142 -10.98 -11.64 0.68
CA TYR A 142 -10.29 -10.40 0.28
C TYR A 142 -8.81 -10.68 0.02
N GLN A 143 -8.36 -10.46 -1.21
CA GLN A 143 -6.97 -10.58 -1.62
C GLN A 143 -6.42 -9.19 -1.91
N ALA A 144 -5.43 -8.76 -1.14
CA ALA A 144 -4.81 -7.46 -1.26
C ALA A 144 -3.34 -7.61 -1.68
N CYS A 145 -2.87 -6.80 -2.62
CA CYS A 145 -1.48 -6.79 -3.05
C CYS A 145 -1.00 -5.36 -3.33
N ASP A 146 0.20 -5.06 -2.85
CA ASP A 146 0.93 -3.83 -3.12
C ASP A 146 2.42 -4.14 -3.39
N ILE A 147 3.21 -3.11 -3.66
CA ILE A 147 4.59 -3.16 -4.17
C ILE A 147 5.67 -3.57 -3.15
#